data_AF-A0A1J5IRR8-F1
#
_entry.id   AF-A0A1J5IRR8-F1
#
_cell.length_a   1.000
_cell.length_b   1.000
_cell.length_c   1.000
_cell.angle_alpha   90.00
_cell.angle_beta   90.00
_cell.angle_gamma   90.00
#
_symmetry.space_group_name_H-M   'P 1'
#
loop_
_entity.id
_entity.type
_entity.pdbx_description
1 polymer ?
#
loop_
_entity_poly.entity_id
_entity_poly.type
_entity_poly.pdbx_seq_one_letter_code
_entity_poly.pdbx_strand_id
1 'polypeptide(L)'
;MINRIDVKEGQDGNETIPIAWRISIENADVRARELLELLSADLDSIYNQSGTGSTQSARRVAAWNANTNIVRWFGASRVNSQQISYVIRRVQKIVKNLDDGVVYVVIKEQSGKKSHNCNATTSAYVIPPFGNKIHLCPIWFGHSLDVQASLIAHEIVHKLGFLGKIHHGGTSKGDALTRAIDHPSDARKSPYNYQYLLQEY
;
A
#
# COMPACT_ATOMS: atom_id res chain seq x y z
N MET A 1 16.42 7.07 -2.42
CA MET A 1 16.58 8.31 -3.23
C MET A 1 15.38 8.37 -4.16
N ILE A 2 14.64 9.48 -4.19
CA ILE A 2 13.42 9.58 -5.03
C ILE A 2 13.84 9.87 -6.46
N ASN A 3 13.52 8.95 -7.36
CA ASN A 3 14.06 8.99 -8.71
C ASN A 3 13.36 10.03 -9.60
N ARG A 4 12.12 10.46 -9.30
CA ARG A 4 11.43 11.52 -10.07
C ARG A 4 10.10 12.01 -9.47
N ILE A 5 9.88 13.31 -9.40
CA ILE A 5 8.55 13.92 -9.18
C ILE A 5 8.17 14.65 -10.48
N ASP A 6 7.16 14.15 -11.19
CA ASP A 6 6.64 14.76 -12.41
C ASP A 6 5.41 15.62 -12.06
N VAL A 7 5.39 16.90 -12.38
CA VAL A 7 4.18 17.72 -12.20
C VAL A 7 3.38 17.64 -13.49
N LYS A 8 2.13 17.14 -13.47
CA LYS A 8 1.26 17.27 -14.65
C LYS A 8 0.65 18.68 -14.65
N GLU A 9 1.02 19.42 -15.68
CA GLU A 9 0.59 20.77 -15.99
C GLU A 9 -0.94 20.87 -16.05
N GLY A 10 -1.50 21.84 -15.36
CA GLY A 10 -2.81 22.37 -15.74
C GLY A 10 -2.62 23.39 -16.85
N GLN A 11 -2.40 22.98 -18.11
CA GLN A 11 -2.41 23.77 -19.36
C GLN A 11 -1.59 25.08 -19.47
N ASP A 12 -1.03 25.63 -18.39
CA ASP A 12 -0.59 27.03 -18.30
C ASP A 12 0.95 27.17 -18.18
N GLY A 13 1.69 26.09 -18.45
CA GLY A 13 3.10 26.11 -18.88
C GLY A 13 4.18 26.55 -17.89
N ASN A 14 3.89 27.06 -16.68
CA ASN A 14 4.98 27.50 -15.78
C ASN A 14 4.65 27.62 -14.29
N GLU A 15 4.20 26.53 -13.65
CA GLU A 15 4.01 26.56 -12.18
C GLU A 15 4.65 25.37 -11.47
N THR A 16 5.74 25.65 -10.75
CA THR A 16 6.39 24.75 -9.79
C THR A 16 5.41 24.27 -8.71
N ILE A 17 5.52 23.01 -8.26
CA ILE A 17 4.82 22.56 -7.05
C ILE A 17 5.33 23.33 -5.82
N PRO A 18 4.47 23.61 -4.82
CA PRO A 18 4.92 24.18 -3.57
C PRO A 18 6.05 23.34 -2.96
N ILE A 19 7.11 23.99 -2.47
CA ILE A 19 8.26 23.30 -1.84
C ILE A 19 7.80 22.39 -0.70
N ALA A 20 6.82 22.84 0.09
CA ALA A 20 6.23 22.05 1.17
C ALA A 20 5.61 20.73 0.67
N TRP A 21 4.97 20.72 -0.49
CA TRP A 21 4.39 19.52 -1.08
C TRP A 21 5.47 18.56 -1.57
N ARG A 22 6.55 19.08 -2.17
CA ARG A 22 7.73 18.28 -2.53
C ARG A 22 8.31 17.59 -1.30
N ILE A 23 8.56 18.33 -0.22
CA ILE A 23 9.07 17.79 1.05
C ILE A 23 8.10 16.74 1.63
N SER A 24 6.79 16.98 1.57
CA SER A 24 5.77 16.02 2.02
C SER A 24 5.85 14.69 1.27
N ILE A 25 6.00 14.73 -0.07
CA ILE A 25 6.20 13.53 -0.89
C ILE A 25 7.49 12.83 -0.51
N GLU A 26 8.56 13.60 -0.31
CA GLU A 26 9.87 13.04 0.01
C GLU A 26 9.87 12.32 1.36
N ASN A 27 9.31 12.94 2.37
CA ASN A 27 9.16 12.34 3.70
C ASN A 27 8.25 11.12 3.65
N ALA A 28 7.15 11.16 2.89
CA ALA A 28 6.22 10.03 2.80
C ALA A 28 6.83 8.82 2.08
N ASP A 29 7.66 9.01 1.04
CA ASP A 29 8.40 7.91 0.39
C ASP A 29 9.40 7.25 1.36
N VAL A 30 10.16 8.07 2.11
CA VAL A 30 11.08 7.56 3.14
C VAL A 30 10.31 6.79 4.20
N ARG A 31 9.24 7.37 4.76
CA ARG A 31 8.41 6.72 5.77
C ARG A 31 7.77 5.43 5.25
N ALA A 32 7.33 5.39 3.99
CA ALA A 32 6.78 4.18 3.40
C ALA A 32 7.80 3.03 3.35
N ARG A 33 9.08 3.33 3.08
CA ARG A 33 10.16 2.35 3.11
C ARG A 33 10.41 1.81 4.51
N GLU A 34 10.48 2.69 5.51
CA GLU A 34 10.64 2.29 6.91
C GLU A 34 9.51 1.35 7.36
N LEU A 35 8.26 1.70 7.09
CA LEU A 35 7.10 0.87 7.43
C LEU A 35 7.13 -0.49 6.73
N LEU A 36 7.53 -0.53 5.45
CA LEU A 36 7.65 -1.77 4.69
C LEU A 36 8.85 -2.62 5.14
N GLU A 37 9.92 -2.01 5.64
CA GLU A 37 11.05 -2.71 6.23
C GLU A 37 10.64 -3.42 7.52
N LEU A 38 9.92 -2.71 8.41
CA LEU A 38 9.36 -3.29 9.64
C LEU A 38 8.39 -4.43 9.34
N LEU A 39 7.47 -4.24 8.39
CA LEU A 39 6.56 -5.30 7.95
C LEU A 39 7.31 -6.48 7.32
N SER A 40 8.36 -6.22 6.54
CA SER A 40 9.17 -7.28 5.93
C SER A 40 9.89 -8.11 6.99
N ALA A 41 10.44 -7.48 8.03
CA ALA A 41 11.08 -8.17 9.14
C ALA A 41 10.12 -9.12 9.87
N ASP A 42 8.89 -8.67 10.14
CA ASP A 42 7.84 -9.51 10.75
C ASP A 42 7.46 -10.70 9.86
N LEU A 43 7.28 -10.45 8.56
CA LEU A 43 6.95 -11.49 7.60
C LEU A 43 8.08 -12.51 7.40
N ASP A 44 9.34 -12.05 7.42
CA ASP A 44 10.52 -12.90 7.34
C ASP A 44 10.67 -13.74 8.61
N SER A 45 10.39 -13.18 9.79
CA SER A 45 10.32 -13.94 11.05
C SER A 45 9.28 -15.06 10.97
N ILE A 46 8.09 -14.79 10.40
CA ILE A 46 7.06 -15.82 10.15
C ILE A 46 7.55 -16.87 9.14
N TYR A 47 8.25 -16.47 8.09
CA TYR A 47 8.65 -17.37 7.01
C TYR A 47 9.83 -18.29 7.38
N ASN A 48 10.78 -17.76 8.15
CA ASN A 48 12.06 -18.41 8.46
C ASN A 48 12.00 -19.30 9.71
N GLN A 49 10.80 -19.68 10.14
CA GLN A 49 10.60 -20.58 11.28
C GLN A 49 11.34 -21.92 11.13
N SER A 50 12.26 -22.18 12.05
CA SER A 50 13.06 -23.41 12.16
C SER A 50 12.63 -24.23 13.38
N GLY A 51 13.10 -25.48 13.49
CA GLY A 51 12.81 -26.36 14.63
C GLY A 51 12.44 -27.79 14.28
N THR A 52 12.32 -28.63 15.32
CA THR A 52 11.97 -30.06 15.25
C THR A 52 10.49 -30.29 15.66
N GLY A 53 9.94 -31.48 15.38
CA GLY A 53 8.61 -31.90 15.88
C GLY A 53 7.39 -31.43 15.10
N SER A 54 7.56 -30.59 14.07
CA SER A 54 6.47 -30.15 13.16
C SER A 54 7.00 -29.96 11.74
N THR A 55 6.12 -29.86 10.74
CA THR A 55 6.55 -29.46 9.39
C THR A 55 6.82 -27.95 9.35
N GLN A 56 7.73 -27.51 8.48
CA GLN A 56 8.00 -26.07 8.30
C GLN A 56 6.73 -25.28 7.93
N SER A 57 5.85 -25.88 7.12
CA SER A 57 4.56 -25.28 6.78
C SER A 57 3.67 -25.07 8.00
N ALA A 58 3.58 -26.05 8.91
CA ALA A 58 2.80 -25.91 10.14
C ALA A 58 3.35 -24.81 11.05
N ARG A 59 4.68 -24.71 11.20
CA ARG A 59 5.31 -23.64 11.98
C ARG A 59 5.04 -22.25 11.42
N ARG A 60 5.14 -22.07 10.10
CA ARG A 60 4.83 -20.79 9.44
C ARG A 60 3.38 -20.37 9.70
N VAL A 61 2.44 -21.30 9.61
CA VAL A 61 1.02 -21.04 9.91
C VAL A 61 0.82 -20.69 11.39
N ALA A 62 1.49 -21.39 12.30
CA ALA A 62 1.45 -21.07 13.73
C ALA A 62 2.02 -19.67 14.02
N ALA A 63 3.19 -19.33 13.45
CA ALA A 63 3.80 -18.02 13.60
C ALA A 63 2.95 -16.90 12.99
N TRP A 64 2.33 -17.15 11.84
CA TRP A 64 1.33 -16.23 11.25
C TRP A 64 0.19 -15.98 12.23
N ASN A 65 -0.40 -17.04 12.79
CA ASN A 65 -1.52 -16.93 13.73
C ASN A 65 -1.14 -16.32 15.09
N ALA A 66 0.14 -16.34 15.45
CA ALA A 66 0.66 -15.71 16.66
C ALA A 66 0.93 -14.19 16.48
N ASN A 67 1.13 -13.71 15.25
CA ASN A 67 1.31 -12.29 14.99
C ASN A 67 -0.05 -11.57 14.91
N THR A 68 -0.38 -10.80 15.96
CA THR A 68 -1.68 -10.14 16.13
C THR A 68 -1.97 -9.10 15.04
N ASN A 69 -0.97 -8.34 14.61
CA ASN A 69 -1.12 -7.33 13.56
C ASN A 69 -1.42 -7.99 12.20
N ILE A 70 -0.66 -9.03 11.85
CA ILE A 70 -0.87 -9.79 10.61
C ILE A 70 -2.26 -10.46 10.60
N VAL A 71 -2.64 -11.12 11.70
CA VAL A 71 -3.97 -11.76 11.81
C VAL A 71 -5.10 -10.73 11.72
N ARG A 72 -4.95 -9.57 12.38
CA ARG A 72 -5.95 -8.49 12.36
C ARG A 72 -6.26 -8.04 10.94
N TRP A 73 -5.25 -7.90 10.09
CA TRP A 73 -5.41 -7.31 8.75
C TRP A 73 -5.51 -8.33 7.61
N PHE A 74 -5.03 -9.55 7.79
CA PHE A 74 -5.03 -10.57 6.73
C PHE A 74 -5.76 -11.87 7.11
N GLY A 75 -6.26 -11.96 8.34
CA GLY A 75 -7.03 -13.07 8.86
C GLY A 75 -6.19 -14.31 9.21
N ALA A 76 -6.67 -15.06 10.20
CA ALA A 76 -6.08 -16.33 10.65
C ALA A 76 -6.62 -17.55 9.87
N SER A 77 -7.81 -17.45 9.29
CA SER A 77 -8.46 -18.60 8.67
C SER A 77 -7.98 -18.83 7.24
N ARG A 78 -8.04 -20.10 6.82
CA ARG A 78 -7.68 -20.55 5.46
C ARG A 78 -6.30 -20.04 5.00
N VAL A 79 -5.33 -19.94 5.92
CA VAL A 79 -3.94 -19.57 5.62
C VAL A 79 -3.06 -20.84 5.55
N ASN A 80 -2.18 -20.90 4.56
CA ASN A 80 -1.19 -21.95 4.37
C ASN A 80 0.15 -21.35 3.93
N SER A 81 1.23 -22.15 3.92
CA SER A 81 2.57 -21.66 3.57
C SER A 81 2.65 -21.01 2.18
N GLN A 82 1.79 -21.39 1.23
CA GLN A 82 1.75 -20.80 -0.10
C GLN A 82 1.17 -19.39 -0.07
N GLN A 83 0.08 -19.18 0.68
CA GLN A 83 -0.52 -17.86 0.87
C GLN A 83 0.39 -16.91 1.64
N ILE A 84 1.09 -17.40 2.67
CA ILE A 84 2.13 -16.63 3.38
C ILE A 84 3.21 -16.18 2.38
N SER A 85 3.71 -17.09 1.54
CA SER A 85 4.69 -16.77 0.50
C SER A 85 4.16 -15.73 -0.51
N TYR A 86 2.86 -15.74 -0.82
CA TYR A 86 2.27 -14.73 -1.71
C TYR A 86 2.25 -13.33 -1.10
N VAL A 87 1.96 -13.22 0.19
CA VAL A 87 1.98 -11.93 0.90
C VAL A 87 3.41 -11.39 0.95
N ILE A 88 4.39 -12.21 1.34
CA ILE A 88 5.82 -11.84 1.35
C ILE A 88 6.27 -11.35 -0.03
N ARG A 89 6.04 -12.15 -1.08
CA ARG A 89 6.40 -11.75 -2.44
C ARG A 89 5.71 -10.47 -2.88
N ARG A 90 4.51 -10.18 -2.37
CA ARG A 90 3.83 -8.92 -2.67
C ARG A 90 4.51 -7.76 -1.97
N VAL A 91 4.82 -7.86 -0.68
CA VAL A 91 5.55 -6.82 0.06
C VAL A 91 6.91 -6.55 -0.61
N GLN A 92 7.65 -7.60 -0.99
CA GLN A 92 8.90 -7.47 -1.74
C GLN A 92 8.72 -6.75 -3.08
N LYS A 93 7.62 -7.00 -3.80
CA LYS A 93 7.31 -6.26 -5.05
C LYS A 93 6.95 -4.79 -4.79
N ILE A 94 6.32 -4.47 -3.65
CA ILE A 94 6.03 -3.09 -3.25
C ILE A 94 7.35 -2.36 -2.96
N VAL A 95 8.23 -2.95 -2.14
CA VAL A 95 9.56 -2.43 -1.84
C VAL A 95 10.35 -2.21 -3.13
N LYS A 96 10.38 -3.22 -4.02
CA LYS A 96 11.04 -3.10 -5.32
C LYS A 96 10.49 -1.94 -6.17
N ASN A 97 9.16 -1.70 -6.16
CA ASN A 97 8.58 -0.56 -6.88
C ASN A 97 9.05 0.79 -6.33
N LEU A 98 9.25 0.88 -5.00
CA LEU A 98 9.84 2.07 -4.39
C LEU A 98 11.31 2.21 -4.79
N ASP A 99 12.10 1.14 -4.72
CA ASP A 99 13.54 1.13 -5.07
C ASP A 99 13.81 1.47 -6.54
N ASP A 100 13.00 0.92 -7.44
CA ASP A 100 13.07 1.21 -8.88
C ASP A 100 12.68 2.67 -9.18
N GLY A 101 12.03 3.34 -8.21
CA GLY A 101 11.60 4.73 -8.31
C GLY A 101 10.14 4.84 -8.70
N VAL A 102 9.36 5.47 -7.82
CA VAL A 102 8.00 5.89 -8.12
C VAL A 102 8.02 7.28 -8.71
N VAL A 103 7.22 7.48 -9.77
CA VAL A 103 6.97 8.80 -10.32
C VAL A 103 5.69 9.34 -9.70
N TYR A 104 5.78 10.46 -8.98
CA TYR A 104 4.61 11.12 -8.42
C TYR A 104 4.09 12.16 -9.39
N VAL A 105 2.76 12.18 -9.59
CA VAL A 105 2.04 13.17 -10.40
C VAL A 105 1.14 13.98 -9.49
N VAL A 106 1.48 15.23 -9.26
CA VAL A 106 0.67 16.12 -8.41
C VAL A 106 -0.47 16.72 -9.23
N ILE A 107 -1.71 16.50 -8.79
CA ILE A 107 -2.91 17.16 -9.32
C ILE A 107 -3.23 18.36 -8.43
N LYS A 108 -3.37 19.55 -9.03
CA LYS A 108 -3.60 20.79 -8.28
C LYS A 108 -5.07 21.04 -7.94
N GLU A 109 -5.98 20.58 -8.80
CA GLU A 109 -7.40 20.87 -8.68
C GLU A 109 -8.18 19.68 -8.12
N GLN A 110 -9.04 19.92 -7.14
CA GLN A 110 -9.89 18.89 -6.53
C GLN A 110 -11.22 18.72 -7.28
N SER A 111 -11.63 19.68 -8.10
CA SER A 111 -12.92 19.70 -8.80
C SER A 111 -12.84 20.34 -10.19
N GLY A 112 -13.90 20.16 -11.00
CA GLY A 112 -13.98 20.69 -12.35
C GLY A 112 -13.20 19.88 -13.40
N LYS A 113 -13.10 20.41 -14.62
CA LYS A 113 -12.51 19.70 -15.77
C LYS A 113 -11.01 19.38 -15.60
N LYS A 114 -10.32 20.10 -14.72
CA LYS A 114 -8.88 19.95 -14.42
C LYS A 114 -8.61 18.97 -13.27
N SER A 115 -9.61 18.34 -12.65
CA SER A 115 -9.40 17.50 -11.45
C SER A 115 -8.85 16.10 -11.73
N HIS A 116 -8.89 15.61 -12.98
CA HIS A 116 -8.31 14.32 -13.37
C HIS A 116 -8.65 13.18 -12.36
N ASN A 117 -9.93 12.92 -12.10
CA ASN A 117 -10.42 11.93 -11.11
C ASN A 117 -10.24 12.28 -9.62
N CYS A 118 -9.53 13.35 -9.29
CA CYS A 118 -9.58 13.88 -7.93
C CYS A 118 -10.99 14.39 -7.62
N ASN A 119 -11.52 13.95 -6.48
CA ASN A 119 -12.80 14.34 -5.92
C ASN A 119 -12.67 14.39 -4.39
N ALA A 120 -13.69 14.82 -3.65
CA ALA A 120 -13.62 15.08 -2.21
C ALA A 120 -13.11 13.90 -1.33
N THR A 121 -13.10 12.66 -1.83
CA THR A 121 -12.69 11.47 -1.08
C THR A 121 -11.45 10.78 -1.66
N THR A 122 -10.99 11.19 -2.85
CA THR A 122 -9.84 10.56 -3.53
C THR A 122 -8.56 11.23 -3.10
N SER A 123 -7.71 10.50 -2.39
CA SER A 123 -6.40 10.99 -1.93
C SER A 123 -5.31 10.75 -2.97
N ALA A 124 -5.24 9.53 -3.48
CA ALA A 124 -4.33 9.19 -4.56
C ALA A 124 -5.02 8.19 -5.50
N TYR A 125 -4.46 8.00 -6.68
CA TYR A 125 -4.86 6.93 -7.59
C TYR A 125 -3.74 6.56 -8.54
N VAL A 126 -3.80 5.35 -9.07
CA VAL A 126 -3.00 4.88 -10.21
C VAL A 126 -3.89 4.58 -11.41
N ILE A 127 -3.33 4.60 -12.61
CA ILE A 127 -4.03 4.21 -13.84
C ILE A 127 -3.35 2.95 -14.42
N PRO A 128 -3.79 1.74 -14.04
CA PRO A 128 -3.28 0.51 -14.64
C PRO A 128 -3.83 0.29 -16.07
N PRO A 129 -3.14 -0.46 -16.93
CA PRO A 129 -1.79 -1.01 -16.77
C PRO A 129 -0.64 -0.02 -17.08
N PHE A 130 -0.95 1.22 -17.45
CA PHE A 130 -0.06 2.07 -18.26
C PHE A 130 0.89 3.00 -17.48
N GLY A 131 1.08 2.85 -16.17
CA GLY A 131 1.90 3.81 -15.43
C GLY A 131 2.59 3.30 -14.18
N ASN A 132 3.89 3.63 -14.07
CA ASN A 132 4.62 3.70 -12.80
C ASN A 132 4.32 4.99 -12.00
N LYS A 133 3.18 5.63 -12.30
CA LYS A 133 2.82 6.96 -11.82
C LYS A 133 1.74 6.87 -10.75
N ILE A 134 2.01 7.45 -9.58
CA ILE A 134 1.00 7.68 -8.54
C ILE A 134 0.51 9.12 -8.68
N HIS A 135 -0.78 9.31 -8.90
CA HIS A 135 -1.39 10.62 -8.97
C HIS A 135 -1.85 11.03 -7.57
N LEU A 136 -1.38 12.17 -7.08
CA LEU A 136 -1.67 12.70 -5.76
C LEU A 136 -2.67 13.84 -5.89
N CYS A 137 -3.81 13.71 -5.23
CA CYS A 137 -4.84 14.75 -5.17
C CYS A 137 -4.53 15.74 -4.03
N PRO A 138 -5.08 16.97 -4.07
CA PRO A 138 -4.82 17.97 -3.04
C PRO A 138 -5.09 17.49 -1.60
N ILE A 139 -6.16 16.72 -1.38
CA ILE A 139 -6.49 16.16 -0.06
C ILE A 139 -5.37 15.25 0.52
N TRP A 140 -4.52 14.65 -0.31
CA TRP A 140 -3.41 13.82 0.15
C TRP A 140 -2.44 14.59 1.06
N PHE A 141 -2.19 15.86 0.71
CA PHE A 141 -1.26 16.72 1.44
C PHE A 141 -1.81 17.19 2.80
N GLY A 142 -3.10 16.98 3.08
CA GLY A 142 -3.73 17.24 4.37
C GLY A 142 -3.64 16.09 5.36
N HIS A 143 -3.19 14.91 4.93
CA HIS A 143 -3.06 13.73 5.79
C HIS A 143 -1.78 13.77 6.63
N SER A 144 -1.76 12.98 7.72
CA SER A 144 -0.53 12.73 8.47
C SER A 144 0.50 11.96 7.63
N LEU A 145 1.77 12.03 8.03
CA LEU A 145 2.87 11.37 7.33
C LEU A 145 2.66 9.85 7.19
N ASP A 146 2.18 9.15 8.21
CA ASP A 146 1.92 7.71 8.16
C ASP A 146 0.76 7.35 7.20
N VAL A 147 -0.27 8.21 7.15
CA VAL A 147 -1.38 8.04 6.20
C VAL A 147 -0.89 8.28 4.77
N GLN A 148 -0.08 9.30 4.54
CA GLN A 148 0.56 9.58 3.26
C GLN A 148 1.44 8.40 2.79
N ALA A 149 2.30 7.90 3.67
CA ALA A 149 3.19 6.78 3.41
C ALA A 149 2.43 5.48 3.10
N SER A 150 1.44 5.14 3.93
CA SER A 150 0.61 3.95 3.71
C SER A 150 -0.24 4.03 2.43
N LEU A 151 -0.67 5.23 2.01
CA LEU A 151 -1.34 5.45 0.72
C LEU A 151 -0.40 5.21 -0.46
N ILE A 152 0.90 5.50 -0.36
CA ILE A 152 1.86 5.15 -1.43
C ILE A 152 1.87 3.63 -1.65
N ALA A 153 1.97 2.85 -0.56
CA ALA A 153 1.92 1.40 -0.63
C ALA A 153 0.58 0.89 -1.17
N HIS A 154 -0.54 1.48 -0.74
CA HIS A 154 -1.89 1.21 -1.26
C HIS A 154 -1.93 1.28 -2.79
N GLU A 155 -1.47 2.39 -3.35
CA GLU A 155 -1.47 2.62 -4.79
C GLU A 155 -0.54 1.65 -5.54
N ILE A 156 0.59 1.27 -4.95
CA ILE A 156 1.45 0.24 -5.53
C ILE A 156 0.74 -1.12 -5.55
N VAL A 157 -0.04 -1.48 -4.52
CA VAL A 157 -0.84 -2.72 -4.54
C VAL A 157 -1.83 -2.71 -5.72
N HIS A 158 -2.46 -1.57 -6.01
CA HIS A 158 -3.30 -1.43 -7.20
C HIS A 158 -2.51 -1.68 -8.51
N LYS A 159 -1.29 -1.13 -8.64
CA LYS A 159 -0.44 -1.33 -9.83
C LYS A 159 -0.09 -2.79 -10.08
N LEU A 160 0.06 -3.61 -9.05
CA LEU A 160 0.47 -5.01 -9.17
C LEU A 160 -0.62 -5.93 -9.78
N GLY A 161 -1.68 -5.36 -10.37
CA GLY A 161 -2.65 -6.07 -11.20
C GLY A 161 -3.78 -6.76 -10.43
N PHE A 162 -3.95 -6.43 -9.15
CA PHE A 162 -4.98 -7.05 -8.31
C PHE A 162 -6.36 -6.35 -8.37
N LEU A 163 -6.56 -5.46 -9.35
CA LEU A 163 -7.85 -4.82 -9.65
C LEU A 163 -8.91 -5.80 -10.21
N GLY A 164 -8.50 -6.97 -10.69
CA GLY A 164 -9.41 -7.98 -11.22
C GLY A 164 -10.20 -8.69 -10.11
N LYS A 165 -11.42 -8.20 -9.85
CA LYS A 165 -12.50 -8.85 -9.07
C LYS A 165 -12.53 -8.70 -7.55
N ILE A 166 -11.85 -7.73 -6.94
CA ILE A 166 -12.13 -7.39 -5.53
C ILE A 166 -13.39 -6.49 -5.50
N HIS A 167 -14.56 -7.09 -5.80
CA HIS A 167 -15.86 -6.41 -5.93
C HIS A 167 -16.59 -6.18 -4.60
N HIS A 168 -16.02 -6.59 -3.47
CA HIS A 168 -16.64 -6.30 -2.20
C HIS A 168 -16.28 -4.86 -1.84
N GLY A 169 -17.24 -3.94 -1.94
CA GLY A 169 -17.06 -2.53 -1.63
C GLY A 169 -16.69 -2.34 -0.17
N GLY A 170 -15.78 -1.42 0.10
CA GLY A 170 -15.38 -1.09 1.46
C GLY A 170 -14.02 -0.42 1.46
N THR A 171 -14.01 0.87 1.74
CA THR A 171 -12.82 1.73 1.74
C THR A 171 -12.42 2.15 3.15
N SER A 172 -13.22 1.82 4.16
CA SER A 172 -12.98 2.19 5.55
C SER A 172 -12.12 1.17 6.29
N LYS A 173 -11.58 1.59 7.44
CA LYS A 173 -10.85 0.73 8.37
C LYS A 173 -11.71 -0.46 8.83
N GLY A 174 -12.99 -0.21 9.11
CA GLY A 174 -13.95 -1.24 9.50
C GLY A 174 -14.16 -2.29 8.40
N ASP A 175 -14.32 -1.85 7.15
CA ASP A 175 -14.52 -2.78 6.03
C ASP A 175 -13.31 -3.68 5.78
N ALA A 176 -12.10 -3.12 5.94
CA ALA A 176 -10.86 -3.89 5.83
C ALA A 176 -10.76 -4.96 6.92
N LEU A 177 -11.14 -4.64 8.16
CA LEU A 177 -11.21 -5.61 9.26
C LEU A 177 -12.26 -6.70 9.00
N THR A 178 -13.48 -6.31 8.63
CA THR A 178 -14.55 -7.26 8.27
C THR A 178 -14.09 -8.19 7.15
N ARG A 179 -13.42 -7.66 6.12
CA ARG A 179 -12.84 -8.49 5.06
C ARG A 179 -11.78 -9.46 5.57
N ALA A 180 -10.92 -9.06 6.51
CA ALA A 180 -9.92 -9.95 7.09
C ALA A 180 -10.57 -11.14 7.83
N ILE A 181 -11.73 -10.92 8.44
CA ILE A 181 -12.52 -11.93 9.15
C ILE A 181 -13.25 -12.84 8.15
N ASP A 182 -14.06 -12.26 7.27
CA ASP A 182 -15.01 -13.00 6.41
C ASP A 182 -14.35 -13.57 5.15
N HIS A 183 -13.40 -12.82 4.59
CA HIS A 183 -12.77 -13.10 3.29
C HIS A 183 -11.23 -12.90 3.35
N PRO A 184 -10.51 -13.65 4.20
CA PRO A 184 -9.07 -13.44 4.45
C PRO A 184 -8.21 -13.56 3.18
N SER A 185 -8.61 -14.40 2.22
CA SER A 185 -7.93 -14.53 0.93
C SER A 185 -8.01 -13.26 0.08
N ASP A 186 -9.08 -12.47 0.24
CA ASP A 186 -9.25 -11.20 -0.45
C ASP A 186 -8.65 -10.05 0.35
N ALA A 187 -8.70 -10.10 1.69
CA ALA A 187 -7.96 -9.19 2.56
C ALA A 187 -6.46 -9.18 2.22
N ARG A 188 -5.86 -10.37 2.04
CA ARG A 188 -4.46 -10.52 1.61
C ARG A 188 -4.14 -9.91 0.23
N LYS A 189 -5.13 -9.51 -0.56
CA LYS A 189 -4.98 -8.87 -1.89
C LYS A 189 -5.45 -7.41 -1.90
N SER A 190 -6.14 -6.97 -0.84
CA SER A 190 -6.84 -5.69 -0.76
C SER A 190 -5.86 -4.56 -0.45
N PRO A 191 -5.76 -3.52 -1.29
CA PRO A 191 -4.95 -2.33 -1.02
C PRO A 191 -5.21 -1.70 0.35
N TYR A 192 -6.48 -1.60 0.76
CA TYR A 192 -6.86 -1.05 2.06
C TYR A 192 -6.32 -1.87 3.24
N ASN A 193 -6.26 -3.20 3.12
CA ASN A 193 -5.71 -4.04 4.19
C ASN A 193 -4.19 -3.82 4.37
N TYR A 194 -3.45 -3.58 3.27
CA TYR A 194 -2.04 -3.19 3.39
C TYR A 194 -1.90 -1.77 3.94
N GLN A 195 -2.72 -0.83 3.48
CA GLN A 195 -2.71 0.55 3.97
C GLN A 195 -2.89 0.59 5.50
N TYR A 196 -3.95 -0.03 6.02
CA TYR A 196 -4.23 0.01 7.45
C TYR A 196 -3.29 -0.86 8.27
N LEU A 197 -2.74 -1.94 7.72
CA LEU A 197 -1.66 -2.70 8.37
C LEU A 197 -0.42 -1.82 8.59
N LEU A 198 0.02 -1.09 7.57
CA LEU A 198 1.20 -0.23 7.65
C LEU A 198 1.03 0.93 8.63
N GLN A 199 -0.21 1.39 8.87
CA GLN A 199 -0.48 2.43 9.87
C GLN A 199 -0.36 1.95 11.33
N GLU A 200 -0.10 0.66 11.55
CA GLU A 200 0.10 0.09 12.89
C GLU A 200 1.58 -0.22 13.19
N TYR A 201 2.50 0.12 12.28
CA TYR A 201 3.96 0.10 12.45
C TYR A 201 4.50 1.53 12.58
#